data_AF-A0A1R4G5P8-F1
#
_entry.id   AF-A0A1R4G5P8-F1
#
_cell.length_a   1.000
_cell.length_b   1.000
_cell.length_c   1.000
_cell.angle_alpha   90.00
_cell.angle_beta   90.00
_cell.angle_gamma   90.00
#
_symmetry.space_group_name_H-M   'P 1'
#
loop_
_entity.id
_entity.type
_entity.pdbx_description
1 polymer ?
#
loop_
_entity_poly.entity_id
_entity_poly.type
_entity_poly.pdbx_seq_one_letter_code
_entity_poly.pdbx_strand_id
1 'polypeptide(L)'
;MMHGGASLASLSDAAWSARNKGATNPNSALIRALTAAGVQVRLCGQSMVAHGLTEADLAPGVQVDLAALMTVIHHQQAGYALIMN
;
A
#
# COMPACT_ATOMS: atom_id res chain seq x y z
N MET A 1 -4.06 5.11 -2.46
CA MET A 1 -4.41 3.70 -2.75
C MET A 1 -3.37 3.15 -3.69
N MET A 2 -2.58 2.16 -3.27
CA MET A 2 -1.56 1.50 -4.08
C MET A 2 -2.18 0.32 -4.83
N HIS A 3 -1.78 0.12 -6.08
CA HIS A 3 -2.17 -1.03 -6.90
C HIS A 3 -1.11 -1.31 -7.97
N GLY A 4 -1.21 -2.44 -8.67
CA GLY A 4 -0.27 -2.81 -9.74
C GLY A 4 1.18 -2.85 -9.25
N GLY A 5 2.11 -2.23 -9.97
CA GLY A 5 3.53 -2.18 -9.60
C GLY A 5 3.80 -1.46 -8.28
N ALA A 6 2.98 -0.46 -7.91
CA ALA A 6 3.13 0.27 -6.65
C ALA A 6 2.86 -0.59 -5.41
N SER A 7 2.29 -1.81 -5.58
CA SER A 7 2.03 -2.73 -4.46
C SER A 7 3.28 -3.06 -3.66
N LEU A 8 4.45 -3.16 -4.31
CA LEU A 8 5.71 -3.49 -3.62
C LEU A 8 6.20 -2.36 -2.71
N ALA A 9 5.71 -1.13 -2.87
CA ALA A 9 6.04 -0.04 -1.94
C ALA A 9 5.40 -0.25 -0.56
N SER A 10 4.36 -1.09 -0.47
CA SER A 10 3.63 -1.36 0.78
C SER A 10 4.35 -2.33 1.73
N LEU A 11 5.46 -2.93 1.32
CA LEU A 11 6.15 -3.97 2.08
C LEU A 11 6.73 -3.45 3.40
N SER A 12 6.76 -4.32 4.40
CA SER A 12 7.55 -4.14 5.61
C SER A 12 9.05 -4.11 5.30
N ASP A 13 9.86 -3.63 6.24
CA ASP A 13 11.33 -3.67 6.12
C ASP A 13 11.85 -5.10 5.91
N ALA A 14 11.28 -6.07 6.64
CA ALA A 14 11.66 -7.48 6.55
C ALA A 14 11.28 -8.11 5.20
N ALA A 15 10.03 -7.92 4.74
CA ALA A 15 9.56 -8.47 3.49
C ALA A 15 10.28 -7.87 2.27
N TRP A 16 10.55 -6.55 2.32
CA TRP A 16 11.37 -5.89 1.30
C TRP A 16 12.79 -6.44 1.26
N SER A 17 13.46 -6.55 2.42
CA SER A 17 14.82 -7.06 2.53
C SER A 17 14.94 -8.48 2.00
N ALA A 18 14.00 -9.36 2.35
CA ALA A 18 13.95 -10.74 1.86
C ALA A 18 13.81 -10.82 0.32
N ARG A 19 13.00 -9.93 -0.27
CA ARG A 19 12.81 -9.87 -1.74
C ARG A 19 13.97 -9.21 -2.47
N ASN A 20 14.68 -8.28 -1.84
CA ASN A 20 15.68 -7.43 -2.48
C ASN A 20 17.11 -7.68 -1.97
N LYS A 21 17.44 -8.93 -1.64
CA LYS A 21 18.80 -9.37 -1.27
C LYS A 21 19.42 -8.56 -0.13
N GLY A 22 18.64 -8.26 0.91
CA GLY A 22 19.11 -7.50 2.07
C GLY A 22 19.07 -5.98 1.90
N ALA A 23 18.58 -5.46 0.77
CA ALA A 23 18.49 -4.02 0.56
C ALA A 23 17.55 -3.35 1.57
N THR A 24 17.90 -2.13 1.97
CA THR A 24 17.04 -1.29 2.82
C THR A 24 15.76 -0.92 2.07
N ASN A 25 14.63 -0.95 2.77
CA ASN A 25 13.35 -0.53 2.22
C ASN A 25 13.30 1.01 2.11
N PRO A 26 13.12 1.58 0.90
CA PRO A 26 13.10 3.03 0.72
C PRO A 26 11.78 3.67 1.17
N ASN A 27 10.72 2.90 1.40
CA ASN A 27 9.35 3.41 1.59
C ASN A 27 8.87 3.38 3.03
N SER A 28 9.42 2.51 3.88
CA SER A 28 8.87 2.24 5.22
C SER A 28 8.85 3.47 6.12
N ALA A 29 9.87 4.33 6.03
CA ALA A 29 9.95 5.58 6.77
C ALA A 29 8.85 6.56 6.35
N LEU A 30 8.58 6.68 5.05
CA LEU A 30 7.53 7.55 4.53
C LEU A 30 6.14 7.02 4.91
N ILE A 31 5.89 5.71 4.81
CA ILE A 31 4.61 5.11 5.21
C ILE A 31 4.32 5.41 6.68
N ARG A 32 5.31 5.19 7.57
CA ARG A 32 5.15 5.53 9.00
C ARG A 32 4.82 7.00 9.21
N ALA A 33 5.51 7.91 8.53
CA ALA A 33 5.26 9.34 8.65
C ALA A 33 3.85 9.73 8.16
N LEU A 34 3.41 9.17 7.03
CA LEU A 34 2.06 9.40 6.48
C LEU A 34 0.98 8.87 7.43
N THR A 35 1.13 7.64 7.92
CA THR A 35 0.18 7.05 8.88
C THR A 35 0.13 7.84 10.18
N ALA A 36 1.29 8.29 10.70
CA ALA A 36 1.35 9.15 11.90
C ALA A 36 0.66 10.51 11.68
N ALA A 37 0.64 11.02 10.45
CA ALA A 37 -0.09 12.23 10.07
C ALA A 37 -1.58 11.99 9.78
N GLY A 38 -2.10 10.78 9.98
CA GLY A 38 -3.51 10.43 9.74
C GLY A 38 -3.85 10.06 8.30
N VAL A 39 -2.85 9.93 7.41
CA VAL A 39 -3.07 9.48 6.04
C VAL A 39 -3.37 7.98 6.04
N GLN A 40 -4.48 7.60 5.42
CA GLN A 40 -4.85 6.21 5.26
C GLN A 40 -4.11 5.62 4.04
N VAL A 41 -3.05 4.87 4.32
CA VAL A 41 -2.26 4.17 3.30
C VAL A 41 -2.93 2.83 3.02
N ARG A 42 -3.49 2.68 1.81
CA ARG A 42 -4.25 1.49 1.39
C ARG A 42 -3.57 0.74 0.25
N LEU A 43 -3.74 -0.59 0.21
CA LEU A 43 -3.31 -1.50 -0.84
C LEU A 43 -4.50 -2.24 -1.46
N CYS A 44 -4.48 -2.39 -2.78
CA CYS A 44 -5.42 -3.24 -3.53
C CYS A 44 -5.20 -4.72 -3.23
N GLY A 45 -6.17 -5.39 -2.64
CA GLY A 45 -6.15 -6.82 -2.31
C GLY A 45 -5.95 -7.70 -3.53
N GLN A 46 -6.57 -7.37 -4.67
CA GLN A 46 -6.33 -8.09 -5.93
C GLN A 46 -4.86 -7.98 -6.39
N SER A 47 -4.25 -6.80 -6.23
CA SER A 47 -2.82 -6.62 -6.55
C SER A 47 -1.92 -7.33 -5.54
N MET A 48 -2.29 -7.32 -4.25
CA MET A 48 -1.61 -8.07 -3.20
C MET A 48 -1.54 -9.56 -3.55
N VAL A 49 -2.68 -10.15 -3.92
CA VAL A 49 -2.76 -11.55 -4.37
C VAL A 49 -1.92 -11.78 -5.62
N ALA A 50 -1.99 -10.89 -6.63
CA ALA A 50 -1.21 -11.02 -7.86
C ALA A 50 0.33 -10.97 -7.62
N HIS A 51 0.78 -10.31 -6.55
CA HIS A 51 2.18 -10.26 -6.13
C HIS A 51 2.57 -11.37 -5.14
N GLY A 52 1.64 -12.29 -4.83
CA GLY A 52 1.86 -13.36 -3.85
C GLY A 52 2.15 -12.84 -2.44
N LEU A 53 1.50 -11.74 -2.06
CA LEU A 53 1.66 -11.10 -0.77
C LEU A 53 0.54 -11.49 0.20
N THR A 54 0.88 -11.50 1.48
CA THR A 54 -0.04 -11.64 2.61
C THR A 54 0.00 -10.36 3.45
N GLU A 55 -0.97 -10.18 4.35
CA GLU A 55 -0.98 -9.04 5.27
C GLU A 55 0.28 -8.97 6.15
N ALA A 56 0.89 -10.12 6.47
CA ALA A 56 2.14 -10.19 7.24
C ALA A 56 3.34 -9.60 6.50
N ASP A 57 3.27 -9.49 5.18
CA ASP A 57 4.32 -8.87 4.37
C ASP A 57 4.27 -7.34 4.39
N LEU A 58 3.16 -6.75 4.84
CA LEU A 58 2.90 -5.32 4.71
C LEU A 58 3.51 -4.50 5.85
N ALA A 59 3.86 -3.25 5.54
CA ALA A 59 4.29 -2.29 6.54
C ALA A 59 3.16 -2.02 7.54
N PRO A 60 3.47 -1.86 8.84
CA PRO A 60 2.47 -1.51 9.84
C PRO A 60 1.68 -0.26 9.45
N GLY A 61 0.36 -0.33 9.56
CA GLY A 61 -0.54 0.77 9.20
C GLY A 61 -1.03 0.77 7.75
N VAL A 62 -0.53 -0.13 6.89
CA VAL A 62 -1.11 -0.36 5.56
C VAL A 62 -2.42 -1.14 5.70
N GLN A 63 -3.50 -0.59 5.15
CA GLN A 63 -4.80 -1.24 5.07
C GLN A 63 -4.97 -1.96 3.73
N VAL A 64 -5.69 -3.08 3.71
CA VAL A 64 -6.00 -3.80 2.47
C VAL A 64 -7.48 -3.64 2.14
N ASP A 65 -7.76 -3.09 0.96
CA ASP A 65 -9.13 -3.03 0.44
C ASP A 65 -9.33 -4.09 -0.64
N LEU A 66 -10.56 -4.55 -0.84
CA LEU A 66 -10.87 -5.58 -1.84
C LEU A 66 -10.34 -5.25 -3.25
N ALA A 67 -10.60 -4.05 -3.75
CA ALA A 67 -10.21 -3.61 -5.08
C ALA A 67 -9.98 -2.09 -5.14
N ALA A 68 -8.85 -1.65 -5.70
CA ALA A 68 -8.50 -0.23 -5.82
C ALA A 68 -9.56 0.59 -6.54
N LEU A 69 -10.11 0.08 -7.65
CA LEU A 69 -11.11 0.80 -8.43
C LEU A 69 -12.37 1.08 -7.60
N MET A 70 -12.84 0.09 -6.83
CA MET A 70 -14.01 0.24 -5.98
C MET A 70 -13.75 1.22 -4.82
N THR A 71 -12.58 1.14 -4.19
CA THR A 71 -12.16 2.12 -3.17
C THR A 71 -12.17 3.55 -3.71
N VAL A 72 -11.59 3.76 -4.90
CA VAL A 72 -11.53 5.10 -5.52
C VAL A 72 -12.93 5.60 -5.84
N ILE A 73 -13.78 4.79 -6.47
CA ILE A 73 -15.16 5.16 -6.79
C ILE A 73 -15.93 5.50 -5.51
N HIS A 74 -15.81 4.69 -4.46
CA HIS A 74 -16.48 4.92 -3.19
C HIS A 74 -16.07 6.25 -2.55
N HIS A 75 -14.77 6.57 -2.53
CA HIS A 75 -14.29 7.85 -2.02
C HIS A 75 -14.72 9.03 -2.89
N GLN A 76 -14.70 8.90 -4.22
CA GLN A 76 -15.18 9.96 -5.10
C GLN A 76 -16.68 10.25 -4.87
N GLN A 77 -17.50 9.21 -4.70
CA GLN A 77 -18.91 9.35 -4.34
C GLN A 77 -19.12 9.99 -2.96
N ALA A 78 -18.19 9.78 -2.03
CA ALA A 78 -18.16 10.45 -0.73
C ALA A 78 -17.61 11.89 -0.78
N GLY A 79 -17.39 12.46 -1.97
CA GLY A 79 -16.96 13.84 -2.16
C GLY A 79 -15.44 14.05 -2.19
N TYR A 80 -14.64 12.99 -2.23
CA TYR A 80 -13.19 13.11 -2.35
C TYR A 80 -12.78 13.37 -3.81
N ALA A 81 -11.72 14.17 -3.98
CA ALA A 81 -11.09 14.32 -5.28
C ALA A 81 -10.09 13.18 -5.53
N LEU A 82 -10.09 12.63 -6.75
CA LEU A 82 -9.03 11.76 -7.22
C LEU A 82 -7.93 12.63 -7.83
N ILE A 83 -6.71 12.53 -7.30
CA ILE A 83 -5.52 13.16 -7.86
C ILE A 83 -4.72 12.05 -8.56
N MET A 84 -4.58 12.15 -9.88
CA MET A 84 -3.74 11.28 -10.70
C MET A 84 -2.65 12.13 -11.37
N ASN A 85 -1.39 11.74 -11.22
CA ASN A 85 -0.24 12.35 -11.89
C ASN A 85 0.69 11.26 -12.38
#